data_AF-A0AAN8RGT4-F1
#
_entry.id   AF-A0AAN8RGT4-F1
#
_cell.length_a   1.000
_cell.length_b   1.000
_cell.length_c   1.000
_cell.angle_alpha   90.00
_cell.angle_beta   90.00
_cell.angle_gamma   90.00
#
_symmetry.space_group_name_H-M   'P 1'
#
loop_
_entity.id
_entity.type
_entity.pdbx_description
1 polymer ?
#
loop_
_entity_poly.entity_id
_entity_poly.type
_entity_poly.pdbx_seq_one_letter_code
_entity_poly.pdbx_strand_id
1 'polypeptide(L)'
;MYKGQECRLVIHYEQGFSVLAEQQGEDQVDQGNQNQAKPLLCYPFERLKMSSDDGVRVLFLDFSGKEGEIQLDLHSCPKPIVFILHSFLSAKIARLGLVA
;
A
#
# COMPACT_ATOMS: atom_id res chain seq x y z
N MET A 1 -5.85 7.86 -4.90
CA MET A 1 -7.00 8.28 -4.05
C MET A 1 -7.54 7.11 -3.22
N TYR A 2 -7.87 7.37 -1.94
CA TYR A 2 -8.53 6.43 -1.02
C TYR A 2 -9.77 7.11 -0.42
N LYS A 3 -10.96 6.47 -0.52
CA LYS A 3 -12.23 7.02 0.01
C LYS A 3 -12.50 8.48 -0.41
N GLY A 4 -12.14 8.85 -1.64
CA GLY A 4 -12.34 10.21 -2.16
C GLY A 4 -11.24 11.21 -1.80
N GLN A 5 -10.17 10.80 -1.10
CA GLN A 5 -9.07 11.68 -0.67
C GLN A 5 -7.76 11.34 -1.37
N GLU A 6 -7.03 12.37 -1.81
CA GLU A 6 -5.68 12.20 -2.35
C GLU A 6 -4.75 11.65 -1.27
N CYS A 7 -3.97 10.66 -1.67
CA CYS A 7 -3.16 9.89 -0.75
C CYS A 7 -2.02 9.18 -1.46
N ARG A 8 -1.00 8.84 -0.69
CA ARG A 8 0.15 8.07 -1.15
C ARG A 8 0.10 6.67 -0.58
N LEU A 9 0.10 5.67 -1.46
CA LEU A 9 0.34 4.28 -1.08
C LEU A 9 1.84 4.05 -0.93
N VAL A 10 2.27 3.58 0.24
CA VAL A 10 3.64 3.15 0.53
C VAL A 10 3.64 1.64 0.73
N ILE A 11 4.48 0.95 -0.05
CA ILE A 11 4.67 -0.50 0.05
C ILE A 11 6.12 -0.72 0.45
N HIS A 12 6.33 -1.08 1.71
CA HIS A 12 7.65 -1.36 2.25
C HIS A 12 7.80 -2.88 2.42
N TYR A 13 8.88 -3.45 1.87
CA TYR A 13 9.12 -4.90 1.90
C TYR A 13 8.97 -5.51 3.30
N GLU A 14 9.61 -4.97 4.34
CA GLU A 14 9.42 -5.46 5.71
C GLU A 14 8.16 -4.94 6.40
N GLN A 15 7.92 -3.62 6.40
CA GLN A 15 6.90 -2.97 7.22
C GLN A 15 5.46 -3.11 6.68
N GLY A 16 5.28 -3.55 5.43
CA GLY A 16 3.96 -3.73 4.83
C GLY A 16 3.46 -2.50 4.09
N PHE A 17 2.19 -2.19 4.32
CA PHE A 17 1.39 -1.22 3.59
C PHE A 17 1.09 -0.03 4.49
N SER A 18 1.22 1.17 3.94
CA SER A 18 0.70 2.39 4.58
C SER A 18 0.03 3.27 3.53
N VAL A 19 -1.09 3.89 3.89
CA VAL A 19 -1.68 4.97 3.08
C VAL A 19 -1.54 6.27 3.85
N LEU A 20 -0.83 7.23 3.27
CA LEU A 20 -0.58 8.55 3.86
C LEU A 20 -1.48 9.57 3.19
N ALA A 21 -2.14 10.43 3.96
CA ALA A 21 -2.84 11.57 3.39
C ALA A 21 -1.83 12.53 2.72
N GLU A 22 -2.17 13.07 1.57
CA GLU A 22 -1.39 14.17 0.97
C GLU A 22 -1.61 15.43 1.84
N GLN A 23 -0.55 16.04 2.37
CA GLN A 23 -0.67 17.33 3.06
C GLN A 23 -0.82 18.44 2.01
N GLN A 24 -1.97 19.11 1.98
CA GLN A 24 -2.12 20.35 1.21
C GLN A 24 -1.42 21.48 1.97
N GLY A 25 -0.21 21.84 1.54
CA GLY A 25 0.53 22.97 2.11
C GLY A 25 2.01 22.92 1.82
N GLU A 26 2.43 23.73 0.85
CA GLU A 26 3.78 24.27 0.74
C GLU A 26 4.12 25.00 2.06
N ASP A 27 5.40 25.03 2.46
CA ASP A 27 5.95 25.60 3.72
C ASP A 27 6.08 24.66 4.95
N GLN A 28 6.89 23.60 4.83
CA GLN A 28 7.80 23.23 5.91
C GLN A 28 9.21 22.99 5.36
N VAL A 29 9.90 24.10 5.10
CA VAL A 29 11.35 24.16 5.25
C VAL A 29 11.61 24.09 6.75
N ASP A 30 11.76 22.89 7.32
CA ASP A 30 12.50 22.78 8.57
C ASP A 30 13.27 21.47 8.70
N GLN A 31 14.45 21.65 9.26
CA GLN A 31 15.53 20.70 9.37
C GLN A 31 15.17 19.59 10.36
N GLY A 32 15.43 18.34 9.98
CA GLY A 32 15.82 17.30 10.95
C GLY A 32 14.72 16.60 11.74
N ASN A 33 13.43 16.91 11.59
CA ASN A 33 12.38 16.13 12.26
C ASN A 33 11.22 15.80 11.32
N GLN A 34 11.11 14.51 10.99
CA GLN A 34 10.12 13.99 10.06
C GLN A 34 8.71 14.32 10.55
N ASN A 35 8.07 15.32 9.95
CA ASN A 35 6.63 15.52 10.04
C ASN A 35 5.96 14.37 9.27
N GLN A 36 6.02 13.15 9.83
CA GLN A 36 5.37 11.98 9.27
C GLN A 36 3.86 12.22 9.39
N ALA A 37 3.24 12.59 8.27
CA ALA A 37 1.79 12.57 8.13
C ALA A 37 1.26 11.25 8.70
N LYS A 38 0.39 11.32 9.71
CA LYS A 38 -0.17 10.13 10.35
C LYS A 38 -0.85 9.26 9.29
N PRO A 39 -0.52 7.96 9.19
CA PRO A 39 -1.10 7.09 8.19
C PRO A 39 -2.62 6.95 8.40
N LEU A 40 -3.37 6.98 7.30
CA LEU A 40 -4.79 6.69 7.24
C LEU A 40 -5.06 5.21 7.53
N LEU A 41 -4.15 4.34 7.09
CA LEU A 41 -4.16 2.90 7.38
C LEU A 41 -2.74 2.34 7.35
N CYS A 42 -2.52 1.28 8.13
CA CYS A 42 -1.28 0.50 8.14
C CYS A 42 -1.60 -0.98 8.30
N TYR A 43 -1.05 -1.82 7.41
CA TYR A 43 -1.15 -3.27 7.54
C TYR A 43 0.19 -3.95 7.24
N PRO A 44 0.61 -4.93 8.04
CA PRO A 44 1.77 -5.76 7.72
C PRO A 44 1.49 -6.65 6.50
N PHE A 45 2.55 -7.13 5.84
CA PHE A 45 2.42 -7.96 4.63
C PHE A 45 1.66 -9.27 4.87
N GLU A 46 1.80 -9.84 6.06
CA GLU A 46 1.22 -11.12 6.47
C GLU A 46 -0.30 -11.06 6.59
N ARG A 47 -0.88 -9.85 6.63
CA ARG A 47 -2.34 -9.67 6.64
C ARG A 47 -2.94 -9.60 5.25
N LEU A 48 -2.15 -9.36 4.19
CA LEU A 48 -2.67 -9.33 2.84
C LEU A 48 -3.08 -10.75 2.41
N LYS A 49 -4.36 -10.95 2.13
CA LYS A 49 -4.93 -12.22 1.67
C LYS A 49 -5.09 -12.25 0.16
N MET A 50 -5.55 -11.14 -0.43
CA MET A 50 -5.75 -11.04 -1.87
C MET A 50 -5.42 -9.63 -2.34
N SER A 51 -4.78 -9.56 -3.51
CA SER A 51 -4.61 -8.34 -4.29
C SER A 51 -5.15 -8.56 -5.69
N SER A 52 -5.95 -7.62 -6.20
CA SER A 52 -6.51 -7.69 -7.55
C SER A 52 -6.67 -6.29 -8.16
N ASP A 53 -7.01 -6.24 -9.45
CA ASP A 53 -7.24 -5.01 -10.19
C ASP A 53 -8.47 -5.08 -11.09
N ASP A 54 -9.04 -3.92 -11.44
CA ASP A 54 -10.10 -3.78 -12.45
C ASP A 54 -9.58 -3.70 -13.89
N GLY A 55 -8.25 -3.76 -14.09
CA GLY A 55 -7.59 -3.58 -15.38
C GLY A 55 -7.52 -2.14 -15.89
N VAL A 56 -8.09 -1.17 -15.18
CA VAL A 56 -8.20 0.22 -15.61
C VAL A 56 -7.45 1.16 -14.67
N ARG A 57 -7.87 1.26 -13.41
CA ARG A 57 -7.26 2.18 -12.44
C ARG A 57 -7.43 1.81 -10.96
N VAL A 58 -8.31 0.85 -10.64
CA VAL A 58 -8.61 0.50 -9.25
C VAL A 58 -7.77 -0.70 -8.82
N LEU A 59 -7.07 -0.54 -7.70
CA LEU A 59 -6.37 -1.59 -6.97
C LEU A 59 -7.23 -2.03 -5.77
N PHE A 60 -7.43 -3.33 -5.62
CA PHE A 60 -8.15 -3.95 -4.51
C PHE A 60 -7.16 -4.70 -3.60
N LEU A 61 -7.25 -4.48 -2.29
CA LEU A 61 -6.42 -5.14 -1.28
C LEU A 61 -7.30 -5.68 -0.14
N ASP A 62 -7.36 -6.99 0.02
CA ASP A 62 -8.08 -7.66 1.12
C ASP A 62 -7.10 -8.03 2.25
N PHE A 63 -7.32 -7.46 3.44
CA PHE A 63 -6.50 -7.70 4.64
C PHE A 63 -7.17 -8.62 5.69
N SER A 64 -8.24 -9.34 5.33
CA SER A 64 -8.97 -10.30 6.19
C SER A 64 -9.45 -9.75 7.54
N GLY A 65 -9.72 -8.44 7.61
CA GLY A 65 -10.15 -7.75 8.83
C GLY A 65 -11.59 -7.25 8.77
N LYS A 66 -12.05 -6.63 9.87
CA LYS A 66 -13.34 -5.92 9.92
C LYS A 66 -13.46 -4.80 8.87
N GLU A 67 -12.33 -4.28 8.41
CA GLU A 67 -12.25 -3.19 7.43
C GLU A 67 -12.57 -3.66 6.00
N GLY A 68 -12.60 -4.98 5.76
CA GLY A 68 -12.90 -5.56 4.46
C GLY A 68 -11.83 -5.28 3.41
N GLU A 69 -12.27 -5.28 2.16
CA GLU A 69 -11.45 -4.96 0.99
C GLU A 69 -11.25 -3.44 0.87
N ILE A 70 -9.99 -3.05 0.65
CA ILE A 70 -9.58 -1.66 0.45
C ILE A 70 -9.51 -1.39 -1.04
N GLN A 71 -10.09 -0.26 -1.47
CA GLN A 71 -10.07 0.20 -2.85
C GLN A 71 -9.23 1.46 -2.98
N LEU A 72 -8.27 1.45 -3.90
CA LEU A 72 -7.39 2.56 -4.21
C LEU A 72 -7.49 2.90 -5.70
N ASP A 73 -7.85 4.14 -6.01
CA ASP A 73 -7.79 4.66 -7.37
C ASP A 73 -6.37 5.17 -7.64
N LEU A 74 -5.67 4.55 -8.58
CA LEU A 74 -4.28 4.89 -8.92
C LEU A 74 -4.17 5.88 -10.08
N HIS A 75 -5.29 6.32 -10.67
CA HIS A 75 -5.34 7.16 -11.88
C HIS A 75 -4.51 6.62 -13.07
N SER A 76 -4.12 5.34 -13.01
CA SER A 76 -3.24 4.67 -13.94
C SER A 76 -3.42 3.16 -13.81
N CYS A 77 -2.98 2.39 -14.81
CA CYS A 77 -3.14 0.95 -14.80
C CYS A 77 -2.49 0.33 -13.55
N PRO A 78 -3.26 -0.41 -12.71
CA PRO A 78 -2.79 -0.93 -11.42
C PRO A 78 -1.90 -2.17 -11.52
N LYS A 79 -1.80 -2.76 -12.71
CA LYS A 79 -1.12 -4.04 -12.95
C LYS A 79 0.36 -4.09 -12.51
N PRO A 80 1.17 -3.04 -12.70
CA PRO A 80 2.53 -3.00 -12.18
C PRO A 80 2.59 -3.10 -10.65
N ILE A 81 1.65 -2.48 -9.94
CA ILE A 81 1.60 -2.55 -8.47
C ILE A 81 1.26 -3.96 -8.01
N VAL A 82 0.25 -4.58 -8.62
CA VAL A 82 -0.09 -5.99 -8.35
C VAL A 82 1.13 -6.90 -8.56
N PHE A 83 1.88 -6.71 -9.65
CA PHE A 83 3.11 -7.47 -9.91
C PHE A 83 4.19 -7.28 -8.83
N ILE A 84 4.37 -6.05 -8.32
CA ILE A 84 5.30 -5.76 -7.22
C ILE A 84 4.89 -6.52 -5.95
N LEU A 85 3.59 -6.54 -5.63
CA LEU A 85 3.10 -7.26 -4.45
C LEU A 85 3.37 -8.76 -4.53
N HIS A 86 3.10 -9.36 -5.69
CA HIS A 86 3.44 -10.77 -5.93
C HIS A 86 4.94 -11.02 -5.79
N SER A 87 5.77 -10.15 -6.36
CA SER A 87 7.23 -10.25 -6.26
C SER A 87 7.73 -10.19 -4.82
N PHE A 88 7.17 -9.28 -4.01
CA PHE A 88 7.52 -9.16 -2.59
C PHE A 88 7.10 -10.40 -1.79
N LEU A 89 5.89 -10.91 -2.02
CA LEU A 89 5.40 -12.13 -1.38
C LEU A 89 6.25 -13.35 -1.77
N SER A 90 6.56 -13.53 -3.05
CA SER A 90 7.45 -14.60 -3.52
C SER A 90 8.83 -14.51 -2.88
N ALA A 91 9.43 -13.32 -2.81
CA ALA A 91 10.72 -13.14 -2.17
C ALA A 91 10.67 -13.43 -0.65
N LYS A 92 9.57 -13.07 0.03
CA LYS A 92 9.37 -13.39 1.46
C LYS A 92 9.27 -14.90 1.69
N ILE A 93 8.51 -15.62 0.85
CA ILE A 93 8.39 -17.08 0.91
C ILE A 93 9.75 -17.75 0.67
N ALA A 94 10.50 -17.28 -0.34
CA ALA A 94 11.85 -17.76 -0.62
C ALA A 94 12.79 -17.57 0.58
N ARG A 95 12.75 -16.41 1.24
CA ARG A 95 13.55 -16.14 2.44
C ARG A 95 13.19 -17.05 3.62
N LEU A 96 11.91 -17.40 3.77
CA LEU A 96 11.44 -18.31 4.82
C LEU A 96 11.78 -19.79 4.53
N GLY A 97 12.35 -20.11 3.36
CA GLY A 97 12.60 -21.49 2.95
C GLY A 97 11.32 -22.28 2.68
N LEU A 98 10.21 -21.59 2.43
CA LEU A 98 8.88 -22.17 2.20
C LEU A 98 8.62 -22.48 0.71
N VAL A 99 9.66 -22.39 -0.13
CA VAL A 99 9.60 -22.79 -1.54
C VAL A 99 9.94 -24.28 -1.60
N ALA A 100 8.98 -25.09 -2.04
CA ALA A 100 9.17 -26.52 -2.29
C ALA A 100 9.80 -26.77 -3.66
#